data_AF-A0A523JJ79-F1
#
_entry.id   AF-A0A523JJ79-F1
#
_cell.length_a   1.000
_cell.length_b   1.000
_cell.length_c   1.000
_cell.angle_alpha   90.00
_cell.angle_beta   90.00
_cell.angle_gamma   90.00
#
_symmetry.space_group_name_H-M   'P 1'
#
loop_
_entity.id
_entity.type
_entity.pdbx_description
1 polymer ?
#
loop_
_entity_poly.entity_id
_entity_poly.type
_entity_poly.pdbx_seq_one_letter_code
_entity_poly.pdbx_strand_id
1 'polypeptide(L)'
;MGIIARVIMIFSTPILEVDYHRYLWDGAVTVNGYNPYEYSPQEFIKGKSNEKLPERLRNLSINNLKTLEKINHPQLKSSYPPVTQAVFAFSNLIKPFSLITWKVVLLIVDIITFFLIYLVLKKLKITESNLIIYWWNPLLIKEVFNSGHMDVIIFPFLLACFLLYLSKKYLFS
;
A
#
# COMPACT_ATOMS: atom_id res chain seq x y z
N MET A 1 -13.06 9.34 -17.62
CA MET A 1 -11.63 9.34 -17.99
C MET A 1 -10.69 8.95 -16.84
N GLY A 2 -10.65 9.66 -15.70
CA GLY A 2 -9.68 9.35 -14.62
C GLY A 2 -9.75 7.92 -14.05
N ILE A 3 -10.95 7.35 -13.89
CA ILE A 3 -11.12 5.94 -13.47
C ILE A 3 -10.60 4.94 -14.52
N ILE A 4 -10.79 5.25 -15.80
CA ILE A 4 -10.36 4.39 -16.90
C ILE A 4 -8.84 4.30 -16.91
N ALA A 5 -8.14 5.42 -16.72
CA ALA A 5 -6.69 5.46 -16.62
C ALA A 5 -6.18 4.58 -15.46
N ARG A 6 -6.83 4.65 -14.28
CA ARG A 6 -6.50 3.81 -13.12
C ARG A 6 -6.68 2.33 -13.43
N VAL A 7 -7.83 1.95 -14.00
CA VAL A 7 -8.14 0.56 -14.35
C VAL A 7 -7.13 0.01 -15.36
N ILE A 8 -6.77 0.77 -16.40
CA ILE A 8 -5.73 0.36 -17.36
C ILE A 8 -4.39 0.14 -16.63
N MET A 9 -4.00 1.05 -15.75
CA MET A 9 -2.72 0.96 -15.03
C MET A 9 -2.67 -0.20 -14.03
N ILE A 10 -3.81 -0.61 -13.44
CA ILE A 10 -3.88 -1.76 -12.54
C ILE A 10 -3.38 -3.04 -13.22
N PHE A 11 -3.75 -3.24 -14.50
CA PHE A 11 -3.35 -4.41 -15.28
C PHE A 11 -2.02 -4.24 -16.02
N SER A 12 -1.40 -3.05 -15.95
CA SER A 12 -0.10 -2.81 -16.54
C SER A 12 1.04 -3.33 -15.66
N THR A 13 2.18 -3.63 -16.29
CA THR A 13 3.42 -3.98 -15.59
C THR A 13 4.04 -2.73 -14.95
N PRO A 14 4.46 -2.78 -13.67
CA PRO A 14 5.17 -1.68 -13.04
C PRO A 14 6.42 -1.29 -13.82
N ILE A 15 6.62 0.01 -14.03
CA ILE A 15 7.76 0.57 -14.74
C ILE A 15 8.73 1.16 -13.70
N LEU A 16 9.96 0.64 -13.69
CA LEU A 16 11.04 1.10 -12.79
C LEU A 16 10.65 1.07 -11.30
N GLU A 17 9.84 0.10 -10.89
CA GLU A 17 9.39 -0.05 -9.50
C GLU A 17 9.47 -1.51 -9.04
N VAL A 18 9.95 -1.73 -7.82
CA VAL A 18 10.10 -3.03 -7.18
C VAL A 18 9.62 -3.07 -5.72
N ASP A 19 9.33 -1.92 -5.10
CA ASP A 19 8.99 -1.83 -3.68
C ASP A 19 7.70 -2.59 -3.32
N TYR A 20 6.80 -2.79 -4.28
CA TYR A 20 5.60 -3.61 -4.07
C TYR A 20 5.91 -5.06 -3.67
N HIS A 21 7.07 -5.61 -4.05
CA HIS A 21 7.51 -6.93 -3.56
C HIS A 21 7.66 -6.94 -2.05
N ARG A 22 8.13 -5.83 -1.48
CA ARG A 22 8.27 -5.68 -0.03
C ARG A 22 6.91 -5.61 0.66
N TYR A 23 5.95 -4.88 0.10
CA TYR A 23 4.58 -4.81 0.61
C TYR A 23 3.92 -6.20 0.66
N LEU A 24 4.08 -6.95 -0.44
CA LEU A 24 3.51 -8.30 -0.53
C LEU A 24 4.14 -9.25 0.49
N TRP A 25 5.46 -9.21 0.67
CA TRP A 25 6.16 -10.02 1.66
C TRP A 25 5.78 -9.67 3.09
N ASP A 26 5.88 -8.39 3.48
CA ASP A 26 5.58 -7.97 4.86
C ASP A 26 4.12 -8.26 5.24
N GLY A 27 3.20 -8.07 4.29
CA GLY A 27 1.79 -8.46 4.47
C GLY A 27 1.62 -9.96 4.67
N ALA A 28 2.33 -10.80 3.90
CA ALA A 28 2.28 -12.25 4.04
C ALA A 28 2.89 -12.73 5.38
N VAL A 29 3.98 -12.11 5.84
CA VAL A 29 4.57 -12.36 7.18
C VAL A 29 3.53 -12.09 8.27
N THR A 30 2.87 -10.93 8.20
CA THR A 30 1.85 -10.51 9.16
C THR A 30 0.66 -11.46 9.17
N VAL A 31 0.13 -11.85 8.00
CA VAL A 31 -0.98 -12.81 7.88
C VAL A 31 -0.64 -14.19 8.43
N ASN A 32 0.64 -14.58 8.39
CA ASN A 32 1.09 -15.85 8.97
C ASN A 32 1.36 -15.78 10.48
N GLY A 33 1.05 -14.65 11.13
CA GLY A 33 1.13 -14.48 12.58
C GLY A 33 2.50 -14.03 13.09
N TYR A 34 3.36 -13.51 12.21
CA TYR A 34 4.70 -13.07 12.56
C TYR A 34 4.86 -11.57 12.40
N ASN A 35 5.86 -11.02 13.09
CA ASN A 35 6.13 -9.59 13.09
C ASN A 35 7.13 -9.22 11.97
N PRO A 36 6.76 -8.39 10.96
CA PRO A 36 7.66 -7.96 9.89
C PRO A 36 8.78 -7.00 10.38
N TYR A 37 8.68 -6.49 11.61
CA TYR A 37 9.74 -5.72 12.28
C TYR A 37 10.78 -6.61 12.97
N GLU A 38 10.53 -7.91 13.07
CA GLU A 38 11.44 -8.85 13.73
C GLU A 38 12.42 -9.49 12.74
N TYR A 39 11.94 -9.87 11.56
CA TYR A 39 12.70 -10.62 10.57
C TYR A 39 12.93 -9.81 9.28
N SER A 40 14.16 -9.82 8.77
CA SER A 40 14.47 -9.25 7.44
C SER A 40 14.19 -10.25 6.32
N PRO A 41 13.80 -9.81 5.10
CA PRO A 41 13.65 -10.70 3.96
C PRO A 41 14.92 -11.52 3.64
N GLN A 42 16.11 -10.95 3.82
CA GLN A 42 17.39 -11.61 3.52
C GLN A 42 17.62 -12.87 4.34
N GLU A 43 17.14 -12.92 5.59
CA GLU A 43 17.22 -14.12 6.44
C GLU A 43 16.57 -15.35 5.79
N PHE A 44 15.67 -15.13 4.83
CA PHE A 44 14.92 -16.18 4.14
C PHE A 44 15.31 -16.40 2.66
N ILE A 45 16.13 -15.52 2.05
CA ILE A 45 16.47 -15.57 0.60
C ILE A 45 17.57 -16.60 0.28
N LYS A 46 18.39 -16.98 1.25
CA LYS A 46 19.36 -18.07 1.11
C LYS A 46 19.38 -18.81 2.42
N GLY A 47 19.19 -20.12 2.40
CA GLY A 47 19.18 -21.00 3.58
C GLY A 47 20.49 -21.01 4.35
N LYS A 48 20.91 -19.87 4.93
CA LYS A 48 21.77 -19.84 6.10
C LYS A 48 20.91 -20.34 7.25
N SER A 49 20.91 -21.67 7.35
CA SER A 49 20.89 -22.52 8.54
C SER A 49 20.91 -21.78 9.89
N ASN A 50 19.93 -20.93 10.15
CA ASN A 50 19.59 -20.54 11.50
C ASN A 50 18.45 -21.48 11.89
N GLU A 51 18.77 -22.52 12.66
CA GLU A 51 17.80 -23.42 13.29
C GLU A 51 16.72 -22.69 14.10
N LYS A 52 16.88 -21.38 14.31
CA LYS A 52 15.97 -20.49 15.03
C LYS A 52 14.88 -19.82 14.17
N LEU A 53 14.91 -19.95 12.83
CA LEU A 53 13.88 -19.31 12.01
C LEU A 53 12.57 -20.12 12.03
N PRO A 54 11.40 -19.47 12.16
CA PRO A 54 10.12 -20.18 12.17
C PRO A 54 9.89 -20.95 10.87
N GLU A 55 9.60 -22.25 10.99
CA GLU A 55 9.42 -23.16 9.85
C GLU A 55 8.33 -22.64 8.88
N ARG A 56 7.24 -22.08 9.41
CA ARG A 56 6.15 -21.53 8.60
C ARG A 56 6.60 -20.39 7.69
N LEU A 57 7.47 -19.49 8.19
CA LEU A 57 8.02 -18.39 7.37
C LEU A 57 9.05 -18.89 6.36
N ARG A 58 9.84 -19.92 6.71
CA ARG A 58 10.75 -20.57 5.78
C ARG A 58 10.02 -21.24 4.62
N ASN A 59 8.92 -21.94 4.90
CA ASN A 59 8.10 -22.55 3.85
C ASN A 59 7.43 -21.47 2.98
N LEU A 60 6.97 -20.37 3.59
CA LEU A 60 6.43 -19.21 2.88
C LEU A 60 7.47 -18.60 1.91
N SER A 61 8.73 -18.46 2.35
CA SER A 61 9.80 -17.89 1.55
C SER A 61 10.18 -18.79 0.37
N ILE A 62 10.32 -20.10 0.61
CA ILE A 62 10.65 -21.08 -0.43
C ILE A 62 9.58 -21.06 -1.53
N ASN A 63 8.31 -21.04 -1.16
CA ASN A 63 7.19 -21.01 -2.10
C ASN A 63 7.09 -19.70 -2.90
N ASN A 64 7.72 -18.62 -2.43
CA ASN A 64 7.60 -17.28 -3.03
C ASN A 64 8.97 -16.65 -3.33
N LEU A 65 10.02 -17.47 -3.50
CA LEU A 65 11.41 -17.00 -3.61
C LEU A 65 11.60 -15.93 -4.68
N LYS A 66 10.91 -16.07 -5.83
CA LYS A 66 10.92 -15.09 -6.93
C LYS A 66 10.49 -13.69 -6.52
N THR A 67 9.60 -13.56 -5.54
CA THR A 67 9.18 -12.26 -4.98
C THR A 67 10.25 -11.72 -4.05
N LEU A 68 10.77 -12.55 -3.15
CA LEU A 68 11.75 -12.11 -2.16
C LEU A 68 13.06 -11.68 -2.81
N GLU A 69 13.54 -12.40 -3.83
CA GLU A 69 14.76 -12.06 -4.56
C GLU A 69 14.69 -10.69 -5.26
N LYS A 70 13.49 -10.18 -5.51
CA LYS A 70 13.26 -8.85 -6.11
C LYS A 70 13.06 -7.74 -5.09
N ILE A 71 12.99 -8.07 -3.80
CA ILE A 71 12.88 -7.06 -2.74
C ILE A 71 14.16 -6.23 -2.72
N ASN A 72 14.00 -4.92 -2.84
CA ASN A 72 15.11 -4.00 -2.65
C ASN A 72 15.51 -3.92 -1.17
N HIS A 73 16.79 -3.72 -0.89
CA HIS A 73 17.37 -3.69 0.47
C HIS A 73 16.87 -4.84 1.39
N PRO A 74 16.98 -6.11 0.99
CA PRO A 74 16.40 -7.24 1.71
C PRO A 74 16.99 -7.47 3.12
N GLN A 75 18.17 -6.91 3.40
CA GLN A 75 18.81 -6.92 4.71
C GLN A 75 18.05 -6.10 5.76
N LEU A 76 17.19 -5.17 5.34
CA LEU A 76 16.48 -4.28 6.25
C LEU A 76 15.18 -4.94 6.73
N LYS A 77 14.95 -4.87 8.04
CA LYS A 77 13.64 -5.13 8.65
C LYS A 77 12.64 -4.05 8.21
N SER A 78 11.35 -4.27 8.46
CA SER A 78 10.35 -3.36 7.94
C SER A 78 10.50 -1.94 8.51
N SER A 79 10.48 -0.93 7.65
CA SER A 79 10.45 0.49 8.02
C SER A 79 9.05 1.11 7.88
N TYR A 80 8.07 0.34 7.39
CA TYR A 80 6.74 0.85 7.13
C TYR A 80 5.94 1.00 8.42
N PRO A 81 5.15 2.08 8.59
CA PRO A 81 4.29 2.25 9.75
C PRO A 81 3.28 1.10 9.96
N PRO A 82 2.79 0.89 11.19
CA PRO A 82 1.81 -0.17 11.48
C PRO A 82 0.52 -0.07 10.64
N VAL A 83 0.07 1.15 10.31
CA VAL A 83 -1.13 1.35 9.50
C VAL A 83 -0.92 0.81 8.09
N THR A 84 0.21 1.10 7.45
CA THR A 84 0.53 0.56 6.11
C THR A 84 0.73 -0.95 6.16
N GLN A 85 1.32 -1.49 7.23
CA GLN A 85 1.41 -2.93 7.44
C GLN A 85 0.05 -3.61 7.52
N ALA A 86 -0.92 -3.01 8.20
CA ALA A 86 -2.28 -3.54 8.25
C ALA A 86 -2.92 -3.60 6.85
N VAL A 87 -2.66 -2.60 5.99
CA VAL A 87 -3.16 -2.60 4.61
C VAL A 87 -2.45 -3.65 3.75
N PHE A 88 -1.14 -3.85 3.93
CA PHE A 88 -0.39 -4.93 3.27
C PHE A 88 -0.93 -6.32 3.66
N ALA A 89 -1.19 -6.52 4.95
CA ALA A 89 -1.78 -7.74 5.49
C ALA A 89 -3.19 -7.96 4.95
N PHE A 90 -4.03 -6.92 4.93
CA PHE A 90 -5.38 -6.98 4.37
C PHE A 90 -5.39 -7.41 2.90
N SER A 91 -4.48 -6.87 2.08
CA SER A 91 -4.34 -7.30 0.69
C SER A 91 -3.97 -8.78 0.57
N ASN A 92 -3.03 -9.26 1.40
CA ASN A 92 -2.63 -10.66 1.43
C ASN A 92 -3.70 -11.60 1.98
N LEU A 93 -4.59 -11.13 2.87
CA LEU A 93 -5.76 -11.90 3.33
C LEU A 93 -6.72 -12.21 2.17
N ILE A 94 -6.91 -11.26 1.24
CA ILE A 94 -7.78 -11.44 0.07
C ILE A 94 -7.12 -12.40 -0.93
N LYS A 95 -5.89 -12.10 -1.34
CA LYS A 95 -5.13 -12.94 -2.26
C LYS A 95 -3.63 -12.77 -2.02
N PRO A 96 -2.95 -13.77 -1.44
CA PRO A 96 -1.53 -13.69 -1.14
C PRO A 96 -0.69 -13.38 -2.39
N PHE A 97 0.32 -12.52 -2.23
CA PHE A 97 1.30 -12.16 -3.27
C PHE A 97 0.69 -11.64 -4.59
N SER A 98 -0.54 -11.10 -4.58
CA SER A 98 -1.18 -10.58 -5.80
C SER A 98 -1.04 -9.07 -5.92
N LEU A 99 -0.23 -8.63 -6.90
CA LEU A 99 -0.09 -7.21 -7.25
C LEU A 99 -1.42 -6.57 -7.69
N ILE A 100 -2.26 -7.31 -8.42
CA ILE A 100 -3.57 -6.79 -8.85
C ILE A 100 -4.44 -6.51 -7.62
N THR A 101 -4.53 -7.45 -6.68
CA THR A 101 -5.26 -7.26 -5.42
C THR A 101 -4.70 -6.08 -4.63
N TRP A 102 -3.37 -5.94 -4.56
CA TRP A 102 -2.73 -4.79 -3.93
C TRP A 102 -3.18 -3.47 -4.56
N LYS A 103 -3.10 -3.34 -5.89
CA LYS A 103 -3.51 -2.13 -6.60
C LYS A 103 -5.01 -1.85 -6.51
N VAL A 104 -5.86 -2.89 -6.38
CA VAL A 104 -7.30 -2.73 -6.12
C VAL A 104 -7.56 -2.18 -4.72
N VAL A 105 -6.81 -2.63 -3.71
CA VAL A 105 -6.89 -2.04 -2.36
C VAL A 105 -6.50 -0.56 -2.41
N LEU A 106 -5.42 -0.21 -3.11
CA LEU A 106 -5.02 1.19 -3.33
C LEU A 106 -6.10 2.00 -4.06
N LEU A 107 -6.81 1.41 -5.02
CA LEU A 107 -7.94 2.06 -5.70
C LEU A 107 -9.08 2.41 -4.74
N ILE A 108 -9.40 1.52 -3.80
CA ILE A 108 -10.43 1.80 -2.78
C ILE A 108 -10.01 2.99 -1.91
N VAL A 109 -8.76 3.01 -1.45
CA VAL A 109 -8.19 4.13 -0.69
C VAL A 109 -8.21 5.43 -1.50
N ASP A 110 -7.87 5.38 -2.80
CA ASP A 110 -7.89 6.53 -3.69
C ASP A 110 -9.30 7.07 -3.95
N ILE A 111 -10.32 6.20 -4.05
CA ILE A 111 -11.72 6.61 -4.17
C ILE A 111 -12.20 7.30 -2.88
N ILE A 112 -11.83 6.77 -1.72
CA ILE A 112 -12.10 7.42 -0.43
C ILE A 112 -11.42 8.80 -0.39
N THR A 113 -10.16 8.88 -0.83
CA THR A 113 -9.40 10.14 -0.94
C THR A 113 -10.12 11.14 -1.84
N PHE A 114 -10.54 10.73 -3.03
CA PHE A 114 -11.30 11.56 -3.97
C PHE A 114 -12.57 12.13 -3.34
N PHE A 115 -13.34 11.29 -2.62
CA PHE A 115 -14.54 11.74 -1.93
C PHE A 115 -14.24 12.71 -0.78
N LEU A 116 -13.17 12.49 -0.03
CA LEU A 116 -12.76 13.41 1.03
C LEU A 116 -12.30 14.76 0.48
N ILE A 117 -11.57 14.78 -0.65
CA ILE A 117 -11.22 16.04 -1.33
C ILE A 117 -12.49 16.78 -1.76
N TYR A 118 -13.47 16.08 -2.33
CA TYR A 118 -14.76 16.65 -2.69
C TYR A 118 -15.45 17.31 -1.47
N LEU A 119 -15.47 16.63 -0.33
CA LEU A 119 -16.02 17.20 0.91
C LEU A 119 -15.24 18.43 1.39
N VAL A 120 -13.91 18.42 1.27
CA VAL A 120 -13.06 19.57 1.62
C VAL A 120 -13.39 20.76 0.73
N LEU A 121 -13.48 20.57 -0.59
CA LEU A 121 -13.84 21.62 -1.53
C LEU A 121 -15.20 22.23 -1.20
N LYS A 122 -16.21 21.39 -0.92
CA LYS A 122 -17.53 21.86 -0.47
C LYS A 122 -17.46 22.67 0.82
N LYS A 123 -16.71 22.21 1.81
CA LYS A 123 -16.57 22.90 3.10
C LYS A 123 -15.90 24.27 2.95
N LEU A 124 -14.93 24.39 2.05
CA LEU A 124 -14.22 25.62 1.73
C LEU A 124 -14.95 26.52 0.72
N LYS A 125 -16.10 26.08 0.18
CA LYS A 125 -16.84 26.77 -0.89
C LYS A 125 -15.99 27.01 -2.14
N ILE A 126 -15.08 26.09 -2.44
CA ILE A 126 -14.27 26.08 -3.66
C ILE A 126 -15.01 25.27 -4.73
N THR A 127 -14.91 25.69 -5.99
CA THR A 127 -15.53 25.01 -7.13
C THR A 127 -15.12 23.54 -7.22
N GLU A 128 -16.11 22.65 -7.33
CA GLU A 128 -15.92 21.18 -7.37
C GLU A 128 -15.11 20.73 -8.61
N SER A 129 -15.13 21.51 -9.70
CA SER A 129 -14.33 21.27 -10.90
C SER A 129 -12.82 21.17 -10.61
N ASN A 130 -12.33 21.79 -9.53
CA ASN A 130 -10.93 21.68 -9.11
C ASN A 130 -10.52 20.25 -8.73
N LEU A 131 -11.49 19.37 -8.47
CA LEU A 131 -11.24 17.95 -8.22
C LEU A 131 -10.56 17.25 -9.42
N ILE A 132 -10.69 17.82 -10.63
CA ILE A 132 -10.00 17.32 -11.82
C ILE A 132 -8.47 17.35 -11.67
N ILE A 133 -7.92 18.29 -10.91
CA ILE A 133 -6.48 18.42 -10.66
C ILE A 133 -5.95 17.16 -9.99
N TYR A 134 -6.69 16.63 -9.01
CA TYR A 134 -6.37 15.35 -8.37
C TYR A 134 -6.67 14.18 -9.30
N TRP A 135 -7.88 14.16 -9.87
CA TRP A 135 -8.38 13.00 -10.59
C TRP A 135 -7.60 12.66 -11.85
N TRP A 136 -7.04 13.67 -12.52
CA TRP A 136 -6.26 13.52 -13.75
C TRP A 136 -4.75 13.68 -13.53
N ASN A 137 -4.28 13.71 -12.28
CA ASN A 137 -2.86 13.85 -12.00
C ASN A 137 -2.06 12.65 -12.58
N PRO A 138 -1.20 12.84 -13.59
CA PRO A 138 -0.46 11.75 -14.21
C PRO A 138 0.56 11.12 -13.27
N LEU A 139 1.13 11.89 -12.34
CA LEU A 139 2.06 11.39 -11.33
C LEU A 139 1.36 10.41 -10.40
N LEU A 140 0.16 10.76 -9.90
CA LEU A 140 -0.64 9.88 -9.06
C LEU A 140 -1.01 8.58 -9.79
N ILE A 141 -1.39 8.70 -11.07
CA ILE A 141 -1.73 7.54 -11.91
C ILE A 141 -0.53 6.60 -12.08
N LYS A 142 0.65 7.14 -12.41
CA LYS A 142 1.88 6.36 -12.52
C LYS A 142 2.25 5.73 -11.17
N GLU A 143 2.40 6.55 -10.15
CA GLU A 143 3.02 6.12 -8.89
C GLU A 143 2.16 5.13 -8.13
N VAL A 144 0.86 5.40 -8.04
CA VAL A 144 -0.05 4.55 -7.26
C VAL A 144 -0.50 3.34 -8.09
N PHE A 145 -0.88 3.52 -9.35
CA PHE A 145 -1.57 2.46 -10.10
C PHE A 145 -0.66 1.69 -11.05
N ASN A 146 0.37 2.31 -11.64
CA ASN A 146 1.36 1.56 -12.41
C ASN A 146 2.40 0.94 -11.45
N SER A 147 3.06 1.76 -10.64
CA SER A 147 4.12 1.37 -9.71
C SER A 147 3.57 0.58 -8.49
N GLY A 148 2.34 0.86 -8.05
CA GLY A 148 1.77 0.19 -6.87
C GLY A 148 2.28 0.78 -5.57
N HIS A 149 2.72 2.04 -5.57
CA HIS A 149 3.30 2.67 -4.41
C HIS A 149 2.24 3.01 -3.36
N MET A 150 2.61 2.93 -2.09
CA MET A 150 1.70 2.92 -0.95
C MET A 150 1.30 4.31 -0.43
N ASP A 151 1.91 5.39 -0.95
CA ASP A 151 1.77 6.76 -0.39
C ASP A 151 0.32 7.22 -0.27
N VAL A 152 -0.56 6.82 -1.20
CA VAL A 152 -1.97 7.22 -1.20
C VAL A 152 -2.70 6.84 0.10
N ILE A 153 -2.20 5.86 0.85
CA ILE A 153 -2.75 5.41 2.14
C ILE A 153 -2.82 6.54 3.15
N ILE A 154 -1.90 7.51 3.12
CA ILE A 154 -1.89 8.61 4.10
C ILE A 154 -2.99 9.65 3.84
N PHE A 155 -3.44 9.80 2.59
CA PHE A 155 -4.32 10.91 2.20
C PHE A 155 -5.70 10.88 2.86
N PRO A 156 -6.41 9.73 2.98
CA PRO A 156 -7.68 9.70 3.69
C PRO A 156 -7.58 10.20 5.13
N PHE A 157 -6.50 9.84 5.84
CA PHE A 157 -6.31 10.25 7.24
C PHE A 157 -6.04 11.75 7.35
N LEU A 158 -5.17 12.28 6.50
CA LEU A 158 -4.87 13.72 6.48
C LEU A 158 -6.10 14.55 6.13
N LEU A 159 -6.85 14.14 5.10
CA LEU A 159 -8.06 14.85 4.66
C LEU A 159 -9.18 14.72 5.68
N ALA A 160 -9.37 13.57 6.31
CA ALA A 160 -10.34 13.39 7.38
C ALA A 160 -9.99 14.29 8.58
N CYS A 161 -8.72 14.34 8.99
CA CYS A 161 -8.24 15.25 10.04
C CYS A 161 -8.52 16.71 9.67
N PHE A 162 -8.22 17.10 8.43
CA PHE A 162 -8.48 18.45 7.95
C PHE A 162 -9.98 18.80 7.91
N LEU A 163 -10.83 17.86 7.49
CA LEU A 163 -12.29 18.02 7.50
C LEU A 163 -12.87 18.19 8.90
N LEU A 164 -12.36 17.42 9.87
CA LEU A 164 -12.74 17.55 11.28
C LEU A 164 -12.37 18.94 11.82
N TYR A 165 -11.15 19.39 11.53
CA TYR A 165 -10.68 20.73 11.86
C TYR A 165 -11.58 21.82 11.27
N LEU A 166 -11.85 21.77 9.96
CA LEU A 166 -12.76 22.73 9.29
C LEU A 166 -14.19 22.67 9.83
N SER A 167 -14.61 21.53 10.37
CA SER A 167 -15.93 21.34 10.96
C SER A 167 -16.03 21.78 12.41
N LYS A 168 -14.92 22.24 13.02
CA LYS A 168 -14.82 22.52 14.47
C LYS A 168 -15.29 21.34 15.34
N LYS A 169 -15.22 20.12 14.81
CA LYS A 169 -15.56 18.89 15.53
C LYS A 169 -14.25 18.28 16.01
N TYR A 170 -13.92 18.55 17.27
CA TYR A 170 -12.82 17.86 17.94
C TYR A 170 -13.36 16.52 18.44
N LEU A 171 -12.64 15.42 18.20
CA LEU A 171 -13.06 14.07 18.59
C LEU A 171 -13.23 13.88 20.12
N PHE A 172 -12.79 14.87 20.92
CA PHE A 172 -12.82 14.87 22.38
C PHE A 172 -13.53 16.10 22.97
N SER A 173 -14.39 16.75 22.18
CA SER A 173 -15.31 17.81 22.64
C SER A 173 -16.74 17.30 22.65
#